data_AF-A0A087QQS2-F1
#
_entry.id   AF-A0A087QQS2-F1
#
_cell.length_a   1.000
_cell.length_b   1.000
_cell.length_c   1.000
_cell.angle_alpha   90.00
_cell.angle_beta   90.00
_cell.angle_gamma   90.00
#
_symmetry.space_group_name_H-M   'P 1'
#
loop_
_entity.id
_entity.type
_entity.pdbx_description
1 polymer ?
#
loop_
_entity_poly.entity_id
_entity_poly.type
_entity_poly.pdbx_seq_one_letter_code
_entity_poly.pdbx_strand_id
1 'polypeptide(L)'
;GWGVPSTPLRLAATWGRVRSVKVLLAHGAEVDSLDVKAQTPLFMAVSNGHQECVKVLLDAGASPVGSIYNNCSPLLIAARDGNVDILQQLLDHGAETNVQARLPEWAANSVACSGPLYLAAVYGHLECFKMLLLYGADPDYNCTEERVIAQIKEPKTLLETCLRHGCRSKFIELLIDFGANVYLPKITVDETAPRSEGLELLLQARAHPKSLMSQSRLAMRRLLKEAGSLHGFGELDIPTVLTNYLRHQ
;
A
#
# COMPACT_ATOMS: atom_id res chain seq x y z
N GLY A 1 -37.75 -9.66 1.80
CA GLY A 1 -36.41 -9.32 1.27
C GLY A 1 -36.24 -7.84 1.49
N TRP A 2 -35.10 -7.30 1.91
CA TRP A 2 -33.74 -7.62 1.53
C TRP A 2 -32.80 -7.33 2.70
N GLY A 3 -31.94 -8.28 3.03
CA GLY A 3 -30.86 -8.06 3.98
C GLY A 3 -30.26 -9.38 4.39
N VAL A 4 -29.04 -9.68 3.95
CA VAL A 4 -28.25 -10.69 4.67
C VAL A 4 -28.07 -10.11 6.08
N PRO A 5 -28.62 -10.74 7.12
CA PRO A 5 -28.61 -10.18 8.46
C PRO A 5 -27.16 -10.02 8.91
N SER A 6 -26.87 -8.89 9.57
CA SER A 6 -25.59 -8.66 10.21
C SER A 6 -25.17 -9.90 11.02
N THR A 7 -24.11 -10.59 10.60
CA THR A 7 -23.67 -11.79 11.29
C THR A 7 -23.14 -11.44 12.69
N PRO A 8 -23.28 -12.33 13.69
CA PRO A 8 -22.68 -12.12 15.00
C PRO A 8 -21.17 -11.85 14.91
N LEU A 9 -20.49 -12.52 13.98
CA LEU A 9 -19.06 -12.35 13.74
C LEU A 9 -18.73 -10.93 13.26
N ARG A 10 -19.52 -10.41 12.30
CA ARG A 10 -19.39 -9.02 11.85
C ARG A 10 -19.59 -8.03 12.99
N LEU A 11 -20.64 -8.19 13.80
CA LEU A 11 -20.89 -7.29 14.94
C LEU A 11 -19.73 -7.33 15.94
N ALA A 12 -19.24 -8.53 16.26
CA ALA A 12 -18.09 -8.69 17.14
C ALA A 12 -16.84 -7.98 16.57
N ALA A 13 -16.59 -8.11 15.27
CA ALA A 13 -15.48 -7.45 14.58
C ALA A 13 -15.62 -5.91 14.56
N THR A 14 -16.81 -5.39 14.23
CA THR A 14 -17.12 -3.93 14.23
C THR A 14 -16.88 -3.29 15.59
N TRP A 15 -17.23 -3.98 16.68
CA TRP A 15 -17.10 -3.48 18.05
C TRP A 15 -15.82 -3.92 18.76
N GLY A 16 -14.86 -4.53 18.06
CA GLY A 16 -13.57 -4.92 18.64
C GLY A 16 -13.66 -6.01 19.71
N ARG A 17 -14.71 -6.84 19.69
CA ARG A 17 -14.96 -7.88 20.70
C ARG A 17 -14.14 -9.14 20.39
N VAL A 18 -12.83 -9.08 20.59
CA VAL A 18 -11.86 -10.17 20.27
C VAL A 18 -12.30 -11.53 20.83
N ARG A 19 -12.77 -11.58 22.09
CA ARG A 19 -13.24 -12.83 22.71
C ARG A 19 -14.45 -13.42 21.97
N SER A 20 -15.40 -12.57 21.59
CA SER A 20 -16.58 -12.98 20.83
C SER A 20 -16.19 -13.44 19.43
N VAL A 21 -15.26 -12.75 18.76
CA VAL A 21 -14.71 -13.18 17.46
C VAL A 21 -14.12 -14.59 17.57
N LYS A 22 -13.23 -14.83 18.56
CA LYS A 22 -12.60 -16.15 18.77
C LYS A 22 -13.63 -17.26 19.03
N VAL A 23 -14.62 -17.01 19.89
CA VAL A 23 -15.68 -18.00 20.19
C VAL A 23 -16.51 -18.30 18.95
N LEU A 24 -16.93 -17.29 18.21
CA LEU A 24 -17.75 -17.47 17.01
C LEU A 24 -17.02 -18.28 15.93
N LEU A 25 -15.73 -17.97 15.70
CA LEU A 25 -14.89 -18.73 14.78
C LEU A 25 -14.70 -20.19 15.23
N ALA A 26 -14.46 -20.42 16.53
CA ALA A 26 -14.35 -21.77 17.08
C ALA A 26 -15.63 -22.61 16.93
N HIS A 27 -16.79 -21.96 16.82
CA HIS A 27 -18.09 -22.60 16.58
C HIS A 27 -18.51 -22.59 15.09
N GLY A 28 -17.57 -22.36 14.17
CA GLY A 28 -17.83 -22.51 12.73
C GLY A 28 -18.51 -21.32 12.06
N ALA A 29 -18.39 -20.12 12.62
CA ALA A 29 -18.83 -18.91 11.92
C ALA A 29 -18.05 -18.72 10.61
N GLU A 30 -18.76 -18.41 9.54
CA GLU A 30 -18.17 -18.11 8.23
C GLU A 30 -17.32 -16.83 8.30
N VAL A 31 -16.01 -16.97 8.09
CA VAL A 31 -15.01 -15.91 8.31
C VAL A 31 -15.24 -14.72 7.37
N ASP A 32 -15.53 -15.00 6.10
CA ASP A 32 -15.72 -13.99 5.04
C ASP A 32 -17.20 -13.73 4.73
N SER A 33 -18.08 -13.89 5.73
CA SER A 33 -19.52 -13.62 5.58
C SER A 33 -19.78 -12.20 5.06
N LEU A 34 -20.61 -12.04 4.03
CA LEU A 34 -20.88 -10.75 3.42
C LEU A 34 -22.15 -10.10 3.95
N ASP A 35 -22.11 -8.79 4.17
CA ASP A 35 -23.30 -8.01 4.46
C ASP A 35 -23.96 -7.41 3.19
N VAL A 36 -24.99 -6.59 3.37
CA VAL A 36 -25.73 -5.93 2.26
C VAL A 36 -24.89 -4.99 1.41
N LYS A 37 -23.72 -4.55 1.91
CA LYS A 37 -22.74 -3.74 1.18
C LYS A 37 -21.55 -4.58 0.71
N ALA A 38 -21.67 -5.90 0.78
CA ALA A 38 -20.62 -6.86 0.48
C ALA A 38 -19.36 -6.69 1.34
N GLN A 39 -19.49 -6.16 2.56
CA GLN A 39 -18.38 -5.97 3.49
C GLN A 39 -18.15 -7.23 4.34
N THR A 40 -16.88 -7.60 4.53
CA THR A 40 -16.47 -8.73 5.38
C THR A 40 -16.28 -8.30 6.83
N PRO A 41 -16.28 -9.23 7.81
CA PRO A 41 -15.90 -8.94 9.19
C PRO A 41 -14.50 -8.32 9.29
N LEU A 42 -13.55 -8.78 8.45
CA LEU A 42 -12.20 -8.23 8.38
C LEU A 42 -12.23 -6.75 7.98
N PHE A 43 -12.98 -6.38 6.94
CA PHE A 43 -13.11 -4.99 6.51
C PHE A 43 -13.65 -4.09 7.64
N MET A 44 -14.61 -4.60 8.42
CA MET A 44 -15.17 -3.86 9.56
C MET A 44 -14.15 -3.71 10.69
N ALA A 45 -13.37 -4.74 11.00
CA ALA A 45 -12.30 -4.65 12.00
C ALA A 45 -11.24 -3.63 11.59
N VAL A 46 -10.80 -3.65 10.32
CA VAL A 46 -9.82 -2.70 9.77
C VAL A 46 -10.36 -1.28 9.80
N SER A 47 -11.59 -1.05 9.32
CA SER A 47 -12.21 0.28 9.23
C SER A 47 -12.47 0.92 10.59
N ASN A 48 -12.52 0.13 11.67
CA ASN A 48 -12.66 0.62 13.03
C ASN A 48 -11.36 0.54 13.85
N GLY A 49 -10.23 0.16 13.24
CA GLY A 49 -8.93 0.13 13.89
C GLY A 49 -8.72 -1.01 14.90
N HIS A 50 -9.51 -2.08 14.84
CA HIS A 50 -9.44 -3.18 15.81
C HIS A 50 -8.36 -4.20 15.46
N GLN A 51 -7.09 -3.83 15.64
CA GLN A 51 -5.91 -4.64 15.29
C GLN A 51 -5.98 -6.10 15.77
N GLU A 52 -6.34 -6.34 17.03
CA GLU A 52 -6.43 -7.71 17.56
C GLU A 52 -7.53 -8.54 16.88
N CYS A 53 -8.64 -7.91 16.48
CA CYS A 53 -9.66 -8.60 15.68
C CYS A 53 -9.16 -8.88 14.26
N VAL A 54 -8.42 -7.95 13.64
CA VAL A 54 -7.80 -8.14 12.32
C VAL A 54 -6.90 -9.36 12.34
N LYS A 55 -5.98 -9.43 13.32
CA LYS A 55 -5.09 -10.58 13.49
C LYS A 55 -5.86 -11.90 13.61
N VAL A 56 -6.84 -11.97 14.52
CA VAL A 56 -7.62 -13.20 14.73
C VAL A 56 -8.39 -13.63 13.48
N LEU A 57 -8.94 -12.68 12.72
CA LEU A 57 -9.67 -12.97 11.49
C LEU A 57 -8.73 -13.48 10.39
N LEU A 58 -7.56 -12.85 10.22
CA LEU A 58 -6.54 -13.28 9.27
C LEU A 58 -5.96 -14.66 9.63
N ASP A 59 -5.65 -14.90 10.91
CA ASP A 59 -5.19 -16.21 11.42
C ASP A 59 -6.25 -17.31 11.19
N ALA A 60 -7.54 -16.94 11.14
CA ALA A 60 -8.64 -17.84 10.84
C ALA A 60 -8.91 -18.01 9.33
N GLY A 61 -8.08 -17.45 8.46
CA GLY A 61 -8.16 -17.60 7.01
C GLY A 61 -9.03 -16.55 6.30
N ALA A 62 -9.30 -15.40 6.92
CA ALA A 62 -9.98 -14.29 6.23
C ALA A 62 -9.15 -13.82 5.02
N SER A 63 -9.81 -13.57 3.89
CA SER A 63 -9.13 -12.99 2.72
C SER A 63 -8.61 -11.58 3.04
N PRO A 64 -7.28 -11.33 2.95
CA PRO A 64 -6.69 -10.02 3.24
C PRO A 64 -7.08 -8.94 2.20
N VAL A 65 -7.48 -9.38 1.01
CA VAL A 65 -7.99 -8.50 -0.07
C VAL A 65 -9.44 -8.06 0.20
N GLY A 66 -10.15 -8.77 1.09
CA GLY A 66 -11.56 -8.58 1.36
C GLY A 66 -12.46 -9.20 0.27
N SER A 67 -13.67 -8.65 0.13
CA SER A 67 -14.67 -9.14 -0.80
C SER A 67 -14.44 -8.63 -2.22
N ILE A 68 -14.56 -9.50 -3.21
CA ILE A 68 -14.51 -9.13 -4.64
C ILE A 68 -15.67 -8.21 -5.05
N TYR A 69 -16.77 -8.22 -4.30
CA TYR A 69 -17.95 -7.40 -4.53
C TYR A 69 -17.89 -6.05 -3.81
N ASN A 70 -16.93 -5.90 -2.88
CA ASN A 70 -16.66 -4.62 -2.24
C ASN A 70 -15.65 -3.85 -3.10
N ASN A 71 -15.94 -2.60 -3.37
CA ASN A 71 -15.09 -1.74 -4.19
C ASN A 71 -13.87 -1.18 -3.43
N CYS A 72 -13.73 -1.53 -2.15
CA CYS A 72 -12.68 -1.02 -1.27
C CYS A 72 -11.95 -2.18 -0.57
N SER A 73 -10.65 -2.28 -0.81
CA SER A 73 -9.75 -3.22 -0.14
C SER A 73 -9.45 -2.77 1.30
N PRO A 74 -9.35 -3.69 2.29
CA PRO A 74 -8.91 -3.36 3.64
C PRO A 74 -7.55 -2.63 3.68
N LEU A 75 -6.63 -2.96 2.77
CA LEU A 75 -5.30 -2.34 2.70
C LEU A 75 -5.37 -0.84 2.37
N LEU A 76 -6.33 -0.43 1.54
CA LEU A 76 -6.57 0.99 1.22
C LEU A 76 -6.98 1.78 2.46
N ILE A 77 -7.85 1.21 3.29
CA ILE A 77 -8.33 1.84 4.53
C ILE A 77 -7.19 1.94 5.54
N ALA A 78 -6.42 0.87 5.73
CA ALA A 78 -5.26 0.88 6.64
C ALA A 78 -4.20 1.93 6.22
N ALA A 79 -3.94 2.08 4.92
CA ALA A 79 -3.02 3.08 4.40
C ALA A 79 -3.54 4.52 4.53
N ARG A 80 -4.84 4.73 4.29
CA ARG A 80 -5.51 6.03 4.45
C ARG A 80 -5.55 6.50 5.90
N ASP A 81 -5.83 5.57 6.82
CA ASP A 81 -6.00 5.88 8.25
C ASP A 81 -4.66 5.87 9.00
N GLY A 82 -3.57 5.41 8.37
CA GLY A 82 -2.23 5.40 8.95
C GLY A 82 -2.00 4.30 9.97
N ASN A 83 -2.82 3.25 9.96
CA ASN A 83 -2.74 2.14 10.91
C ASN A 83 -1.61 1.19 10.51
N VAL A 84 -0.37 1.53 10.89
CA VAL A 84 0.87 0.78 10.55
C VAL A 84 0.76 -0.70 10.92
N ASP A 85 0.26 -1.01 12.12
CA ASP A 85 0.19 -2.40 12.57
C ASP A 85 -0.84 -3.24 11.80
N ILE A 86 -1.99 -2.65 11.46
CA ILE A 86 -3.02 -3.31 10.64
C ILE A 86 -2.52 -3.50 9.22
N LEU A 87 -1.85 -2.48 8.67
CA LEU A 87 -1.23 -2.54 7.35
C LEU A 87 -0.21 -3.68 7.29
N GLN A 88 0.69 -3.76 8.28
CA GLN A 88 1.67 -4.82 8.43
C GLN A 88 1.01 -6.19 8.47
N GLN A 89 -0.02 -6.38 9.30
CA GLN A 89 -0.74 -7.65 9.40
C GLN A 89 -1.39 -8.08 8.08
N LEU A 90 -2.00 -7.15 7.35
CA LEU A 90 -2.60 -7.44 6.05
C LEU A 90 -1.52 -7.87 5.03
N LEU A 91 -0.39 -7.17 5.01
CA LEU A 91 0.73 -7.44 4.12
C LEU A 91 1.40 -8.79 4.43
N ASP A 92 1.59 -9.12 5.71
CA ASP A 92 2.12 -10.41 6.16
C ASP A 92 1.23 -11.59 5.77
N HIS A 93 -0.07 -11.36 5.62
CA HIS A 93 -1.03 -12.36 5.15
C HIS A 93 -1.21 -12.35 3.61
N GLY A 94 -0.38 -11.60 2.88
CA GLY A 94 -0.38 -11.61 1.41
C GLY A 94 -1.33 -10.60 0.76
N ALA A 95 -1.70 -9.51 1.45
CA ALA A 95 -2.40 -8.40 0.79
C ALA A 95 -1.56 -7.82 -0.37
N GLU A 96 -2.20 -7.63 -1.51
CA GLU A 96 -1.56 -7.00 -2.67
C GLU A 96 -1.29 -5.51 -2.42
N THR A 97 -0.05 -5.06 -2.62
CA THR A 97 0.35 -3.66 -2.40
C THR A 97 -0.16 -2.69 -3.47
N ASN A 98 -0.42 -3.18 -4.69
CA ASN A 98 -0.75 -2.38 -5.87
C ASN A 98 -2.25 -2.44 -6.20
N VAL A 99 -3.10 -2.33 -5.17
CA VAL A 99 -4.56 -2.34 -5.33
C VAL A 99 -5.10 -0.95 -5.70
N GLN A 100 -6.13 -0.91 -6.53
CA GLN A 100 -6.84 0.33 -6.83
C GLN A 100 -8.19 0.36 -6.14
N ALA A 101 -8.61 1.54 -5.68
CA ALA A 101 -9.99 1.74 -5.28
C ALA A 101 -10.87 1.62 -6.53
N ARG A 102 -11.84 0.69 -6.52
CA ARG A 102 -12.81 0.52 -7.61
C ARG A 102 -13.91 1.58 -7.51
N LEU A 103 -13.52 2.85 -7.61
CA LEU A 103 -14.47 3.96 -7.61
C LEU A 103 -15.16 4.03 -8.99
N PRO A 104 -16.48 4.31 -9.04
CA PRO A 104 -17.16 4.61 -10.30
C PRO A 104 -16.47 5.75 -11.03
N GLU A 105 -16.39 5.70 -12.36
CA GLU A 105 -15.68 6.68 -13.21
C GLU A 105 -16.05 8.14 -12.91
N TRP A 106 -17.31 8.41 -12.53
CA TRP A 106 -17.78 9.76 -12.20
C TRP A 106 -17.34 10.28 -10.82
N ALA A 107 -16.91 9.40 -9.92
CA ALA A 107 -16.33 9.75 -8.62
C ALA A 107 -14.79 9.80 -8.68
N ALA A 108 -14.19 9.27 -9.75
CA ALA A 108 -12.77 9.33 -10.05
C ALA A 108 -12.39 10.70 -10.65
N ASN A 109 -12.61 11.78 -9.90
CA ASN A 109 -12.23 13.14 -10.32
C ASN A 109 -10.70 13.33 -10.43
N SER A 110 -9.93 12.29 -10.16
CA SER A 110 -8.55 12.11 -10.55
C SER A 110 -8.32 10.63 -10.89
N VAL A 111 -8.18 10.30 -12.18
CA VAL A 111 -7.77 8.96 -12.69
C VAL A 111 -6.27 8.70 -12.40
N ALA A 112 -5.72 9.35 -11.37
CA ALA A 112 -4.32 9.24 -10.99
C ALA A 112 -4.24 8.76 -9.54
N CYS A 113 -3.66 7.57 -9.38
CA CYS A 113 -3.20 6.98 -8.13
C CYS A 113 -4.26 6.94 -7.01
N SER A 114 -5.15 5.95 -6.98
CA SER A 114 -6.07 5.74 -5.84
C SER A 114 -5.63 4.62 -4.88
N GLY A 115 -4.43 4.07 -5.07
CA GLY A 115 -3.96 2.92 -4.31
C GLY A 115 -3.34 3.26 -2.94
N PRO A 116 -2.88 2.23 -2.19
CA PRO A 116 -2.41 2.39 -0.82
C PRO A 116 -1.23 3.35 -0.68
N LEU A 117 -0.24 3.26 -1.57
CA LEU A 117 0.96 4.10 -1.52
C LEU A 117 0.64 5.59 -1.70
N TYR A 118 -0.33 5.92 -2.56
CA TYR A 118 -0.79 7.30 -2.74
C TYR A 118 -1.55 7.81 -1.51
N LEU A 119 -2.47 7.00 -0.98
CA LEU A 119 -3.21 7.37 0.23
C LEU A 119 -2.25 7.64 1.39
N ALA A 120 -1.24 6.78 1.58
CA ALA A 120 -0.22 7.00 2.60
C ALA A 120 0.54 8.33 2.39
N ALA A 121 0.84 8.73 1.14
CA ALA A 121 1.50 10.01 0.86
C ALA A 121 0.60 11.23 1.12
N VAL A 122 -0.64 11.20 0.63
CA VAL A 122 -1.61 12.31 0.72
C VAL A 122 -2.00 12.59 2.16
N TYR A 123 -2.22 11.53 2.95
CA TYR A 123 -2.56 11.64 4.36
C TYR A 123 -1.32 11.76 5.27
N GLY A 124 -0.11 11.68 4.72
CA GLY A 124 1.13 11.91 5.47
C GLY A 124 1.54 10.76 6.38
N HIS A 125 1.19 9.52 6.04
CA HIS A 125 1.59 8.32 6.79
C HIS A 125 2.91 7.76 6.26
N LEU A 126 4.02 8.36 6.69
CA LEU A 126 5.37 8.01 6.22
C LEU A 126 5.74 6.54 6.49
N GLU A 127 5.40 6.02 7.67
CA GLU A 127 5.72 4.63 8.01
C GLU A 127 4.91 3.64 7.17
N CYS A 128 3.61 3.89 6.97
CA CYS A 128 2.79 3.12 6.04
C CYS A 128 3.37 3.16 4.62
N PHE A 129 3.82 4.34 4.18
CA PHE A 129 4.42 4.54 2.87
C PHE A 129 5.70 3.74 2.69
N LYS A 130 6.62 3.82 3.67
CA LYS A 130 7.86 3.04 3.69
C LYS A 130 7.56 1.54 3.69
N MET A 131 6.60 1.10 4.51
CA MET A 131 6.18 -0.29 4.59
C MET A 131 5.64 -0.80 3.26
N LEU A 132 4.77 -0.06 2.59
CA LEU A 132 4.25 -0.45 1.27
C LEU A 132 5.37 -0.64 0.24
N LEU A 133 6.35 0.26 0.20
CA LEU A 133 7.54 0.11 -0.66
C LEU A 133 8.39 -1.12 -0.27
N LEU A 134 8.51 -1.41 1.02
CA LEU A 134 9.20 -2.60 1.52
C LEU A 134 8.52 -3.91 1.11
N TYR A 135 7.19 -3.92 1.01
CA TYR A 135 6.40 -5.04 0.51
C TYR A 135 6.25 -5.06 -1.02
N GLY A 136 6.93 -4.16 -1.73
CA GLY A 136 7.00 -4.19 -3.19
C GLY A 136 5.89 -3.42 -3.91
N ALA A 137 5.30 -2.41 -3.26
CA ALA A 137 4.51 -1.40 -3.95
C ALA A 137 5.32 -0.77 -5.09
N ASP A 138 4.68 -0.57 -6.23
CA ASP A 138 5.27 0.13 -7.36
C ASP A 138 5.41 1.62 -7.02
N PRO A 139 6.63 2.18 -7.07
CA PRO A 139 6.88 3.56 -6.66
C PRO A 139 6.34 4.59 -7.67
N ASP A 140 6.01 4.20 -8.91
CA ASP A 140 5.54 5.12 -9.95
C ASP A 140 4.02 5.20 -10.02
N TYR A 141 3.34 4.09 -10.28
CA TYR A 141 1.91 4.11 -10.65
C TYR A 141 0.99 3.42 -9.65
N ASN A 142 1.54 2.71 -8.65
CA ASN A 142 0.74 1.92 -7.71
C ASN A 142 -0.27 1.00 -8.44
N CYS A 143 0.09 0.58 -9.65
CA CYS A 143 -0.67 -0.23 -10.58
C CYS A 143 0.32 -0.97 -11.46
N THR A 144 0.17 -2.29 -11.55
CA THR A 144 1.00 -3.13 -12.40
C THR A 144 0.28 -3.54 -13.69
N GLU A 145 -1.00 -3.16 -13.86
CA GLU A 145 -1.77 -3.52 -15.04
C GLU A 145 -1.51 -2.57 -16.21
N GLU A 146 -0.69 -3.02 -17.16
CA GLU A 146 -0.32 -2.27 -18.37
C GLU A 146 -1.53 -1.75 -19.16
N ARG A 147 -2.63 -2.51 -19.19
CA ARG A 147 -3.88 -2.11 -19.87
C ARG A 147 -4.52 -0.89 -19.24
N VAL A 148 -4.53 -0.84 -17.91
CA VAL A 148 -5.06 0.30 -17.15
C VAL A 148 -4.16 1.50 -17.34
N ILE A 149 -2.83 1.32 -17.28
CA ILE A 149 -1.85 2.40 -17.51
C ILE A 149 -1.99 2.97 -18.93
N ALA A 150 -2.14 2.13 -19.95
CA ALA A 150 -2.27 2.54 -21.34
C ALA A 150 -3.58 3.30 -21.66
N GLN A 151 -4.63 3.07 -20.87
CA GLN A 151 -5.91 3.80 -21.00
C GLN A 151 -5.87 5.19 -20.37
N ILE A 152 -4.91 5.45 -19.48
CA ILE A 152 -4.75 6.77 -18.86
C ILE A 152 -4.05 7.68 -19.87
N LYS A 153 -4.78 8.67 -20.37
CA LYS A 153 -4.28 9.65 -21.34
C LYS A 153 -3.04 10.42 -20.84
N GLU A 154 -2.94 10.61 -19.53
CA GLU A 154 -1.80 11.26 -18.86
C GLU A 154 -1.54 10.65 -17.46
N PRO A 155 -0.82 9.53 -17.34
CA PRO A 155 -0.58 8.92 -16.03
C PRO A 155 0.40 9.79 -15.25
N LYS A 156 -0.10 10.39 -14.16
CA LYS A 156 0.75 11.14 -13.21
C LYS A 156 1.40 10.14 -12.27
N THR A 157 2.73 10.19 -12.18
CA THR A 157 3.45 9.35 -11.22
C THR A 157 3.19 9.84 -9.80
N LEU A 158 3.38 8.97 -8.83
CA LEU A 158 3.28 9.35 -7.44
C LEU A 158 4.31 10.43 -7.07
N LEU A 159 5.51 10.36 -7.66
CA LEU A 159 6.55 11.37 -7.53
C LEU A 159 6.09 12.75 -7.99
N GLU A 160 5.46 12.83 -9.17
CA GLU A 160 4.87 14.08 -9.68
C GLU A 160 3.79 14.62 -8.73
N THR A 161 2.99 13.72 -8.17
CA THR A 161 1.89 14.08 -7.29
C THR A 161 2.42 14.60 -5.95
N CYS A 162 3.43 13.96 -5.37
CA CYS A 162 4.13 14.43 -4.18
C CYS A 162 4.75 15.82 -4.36
N LEU A 163 5.34 16.08 -5.54
CA LEU A 163 5.94 17.38 -5.85
C LEU A 163 4.89 18.50 -5.98
N ARG A 164 3.76 18.24 -6.66
CA ARG A 164 2.70 19.23 -6.86
C ARG A 164 1.94 19.56 -5.57
N HIS A 165 1.72 18.57 -4.72
CA HIS A 165 0.97 18.74 -3.47
C HIS A 165 1.87 19.12 -2.28
N GLY A 166 3.17 19.33 -2.49
CA GLY A 166 4.09 19.73 -1.42
C GLY A 166 4.24 18.66 -0.33
N CYS A 167 4.19 17.38 -0.69
CA CYS A 167 4.48 16.30 0.24
C CYS A 167 5.88 16.48 0.84
N ARG A 168 6.08 16.02 2.07
CA ARG A 168 7.38 16.07 2.75
C ARG A 168 8.48 15.44 1.89
N SER A 169 9.67 16.04 1.91
CA SER A 169 10.85 15.58 1.16
C SER A 169 11.16 14.10 1.37
N LYS A 170 10.88 13.57 2.56
CA LYS A 170 11.09 12.15 2.88
C LYS A 170 10.29 11.17 2.01
N PHE A 171 9.08 11.53 1.54
CA PHE A 171 8.33 10.70 0.59
C PHE A 171 9.05 10.64 -0.76
N ILE A 172 9.56 11.79 -1.20
CA ILE A 172 10.30 11.92 -2.47
C ILE A 172 11.62 11.14 -2.40
N GLU A 173 12.36 11.26 -1.30
CA GLU A 173 13.58 10.50 -1.05
C GLU A 173 13.32 8.99 -1.12
N LEU A 174 12.28 8.50 -0.42
CA LEU A 174 11.90 7.09 -0.46
C LEU A 174 11.50 6.64 -1.88
N LEU A 175 10.72 7.43 -2.61
CA LEU A 175 10.37 7.12 -4.00
C LEU A 175 11.62 6.96 -4.87
N ILE A 176 12.53 7.94 -4.80
CA ILE A 176 13.80 7.90 -5.54
C ILE A 176 14.59 6.67 -5.13
N ASP A 177 14.73 6.39 -3.84
CA ASP A 177 15.50 5.25 -3.32
C ASP A 177 14.96 3.90 -3.76
N PHE A 178 13.63 3.75 -3.84
CA PHE A 178 12.95 2.56 -4.32
C PHE A 178 12.81 2.50 -5.86
N GLY A 179 13.37 3.48 -6.57
CA GLY A 179 13.54 3.41 -8.02
C GLY A 179 12.41 4.03 -8.83
N ALA A 180 11.67 4.98 -8.26
CA ALA A 180 10.73 5.80 -9.02
C ALA A 180 11.41 6.46 -10.23
N ASN A 181 10.66 6.59 -11.32
CA ASN A 181 11.09 7.31 -12.50
C ASN A 181 11.24 8.81 -12.22
N VAL A 182 12.48 9.28 -12.20
CA VAL A 182 12.84 10.69 -11.99
C VAL A 182 12.68 11.56 -13.23
N TYR A 183 12.51 10.95 -14.42
CA TYR A 183 12.34 11.67 -15.67
C TYR A 183 10.87 12.02 -15.89
N LEU A 184 10.50 13.18 -15.35
CA LEU A 184 9.14 13.73 -15.40
C LEU A 184 9.14 14.96 -16.33
N PRO A 185 8.75 14.81 -17.61
CA PRO A 185 8.90 15.86 -18.63
C PRO A 185 7.98 17.08 -18.38
N LYS A 186 6.89 16.90 -17.64
CA LYS A 186 5.93 17.97 -17.31
C LYS A 186 6.39 18.89 -16.18
N ILE A 187 7.38 18.47 -15.39
CA ILE A 187 7.92 19.29 -14.31
C ILE A 187 9.05 20.14 -14.88
N THR A 188 8.69 21.35 -15.29
CA THR A 188 9.63 22.40 -15.70
C THR A 188 10.21 23.07 -14.46
N VAL A 189 11.53 23.18 -14.39
CA VAL A 189 12.20 24.00 -13.38
C VAL A 189 11.97 25.45 -13.79
N ASP A 190 11.07 26.15 -13.11
CA ASP A 190 11.02 27.60 -13.21
C ASP A 190 12.21 28.16 -12.42
N GLU A 191 13.14 28.82 -13.11
CA GLU A 191 14.35 29.39 -12.49
C GLU A 191 14.03 30.54 -11.51
N THR A 192 12.81 31.08 -11.57
CA THR A 192 12.40 32.26 -10.80
C THR A 192 11.65 31.95 -9.50
N ALA A 193 11.19 30.72 -9.32
CA ALA A 193 10.46 30.29 -8.12
C ALA A 193 11.40 29.73 -7.04
N PRO A 194 11.10 29.95 -5.74
CA PRO A 194 11.85 29.29 -4.66
C PRO A 194 11.72 27.76 -4.81
N ARG A 195 12.87 27.09 -4.92
CA ARG A 195 12.91 25.64 -5.12
C ARG A 195 12.45 24.95 -3.84
N SER A 196 11.49 24.06 -3.96
CA SER A 196 11.14 23.18 -2.85
C SER A 196 12.24 22.15 -2.64
N GLU A 197 12.48 21.74 -1.40
CA GLU A 197 13.46 20.69 -1.05
C GLU A 197 13.23 19.41 -1.88
N GLY A 198 11.98 19.06 -2.14
CA GLY A 198 11.62 17.94 -3.00
C GLY A 198 12.06 18.09 -4.47
N LEU A 199 12.00 19.31 -5.02
CA LEU A 199 12.47 19.59 -6.37
C LEU A 199 14.00 19.51 -6.44
N GLU A 200 14.71 19.94 -5.40
CA GLU A 200 16.16 19.80 -5.32
C GLU A 200 16.60 18.33 -5.30
N LEU A 201 15.94 17.48 -4.50
CA LEU A 201 16.18 16.04 -4.49
C LEU A 201 15.96 15.41 -5.87
N LEU A 202 14.91 15.80 -6.59
CA LEU A 202 14.64 15.34 -7.95
C LEU A 202 15.77 15.73 -8.90
N LEU A 203 16.22 16.99 -8.86
CA LEU A 203 17.29 17.48 -9.73
C LEU A 203 18.62 16.80 -9.42
N GLN A 204 18.91 16.57 -8.14
CA GLN A 204 20.09 15.82 -7.73
C GLN A 204 20.07 14.39 -8.27
N ALA A 205 18.92 13.70 -8.20
CA ALA A 205 18.75 12.35 -8.71
C ALA A 205 18.80 12.27 -10.26
N ARG A 206 18.45 13.35 -10.97
CA ARG A 206 18.63 13.45 -12.43
C ARG A 206 20.09 13.68 -12.84
N ALA A 207 20.82 14.46 -12.05
CA ALA A 207 22.21 14.81 -12.33
C ALA A 207 23.20 13.68 -11.99
N HIS A 208 22.86 12.82 -11.02
CA HIS A 208 23.75 11.76 -10.54
C HIS A 208 23.11 10.39 -10.77
N PRO A 209 23.70 9.53 -11.63
CA PRO A 209 23.19 8.18 -11.81
C PRO A 209 23.27 7.40 -10.49
N LYS A 210 22.30 6.50 -10.28
CA LYS A 210 22.28 5.62 -9.10
C LYS A 210 23.59 4.85 -8.98
N SER A 211 24.14 4.79 -7.76
CA SER A 211 25.33 3.98 -7.48
C SER A 211 25.09 2.51 -7.83
N LEU A 212 26.16 1.78 -8.15
CA LEU A 212 26.07 0.34 -8.42
C LEU A 212 25.39 -0.40 -7.28
N MET A 213 25.70 -0.05 -6.03
CA MET A 213 25.08 -0.63 -4.84
C MET A 213 23.55 -0.38 -4.78
N SER A 214 23.10 0.82 -5.13
CA SER A 214 21.67 1.15 -5.21
C SER A 214 20.97 0.36 -6.32
N GLN A 215 21.60 0.25 -7.50
CA GLN A 215 21.07 -0.54 -8.61
C GLN A 215 21.00 -2.04 -8.26
N SER A 216 22.04 -2.58 -7.61
CA SER A 216 22.07 -3.97 -7.12
C SER A 216 20.95 -4.22 -6.11
N ARG A 217 20.70 -3.30 -5.17
CA ARG A 217 19.59 -3.42 -4.22
C ARG A 217 18.24 -3.51 -4.95
N LEU A 218 17.99 -2.63 -5.91
CA LEU A 218 16.74 -2.63 -6.67
C LEU A 218 16.56 -3.93 -7.47
N ALA A 219 17.63 -4.40 -8.11
CA ALA A 219 17.61 -5.67 -8.85
C ALA A 219 17.33 -6.86 -7.93
N MET A 220 18.02 -6.98 -6.79
CA MET A 220 17.78 -8.06 -5.82
C MET A 220 16.36 -8.04 -5.27
N ARG A 221 15.84 -6.87 -4.91
CA ARG A 221 14.46 -6.73 -4.42
C ARG A 221 13.43 -7.14 -5.47
N ARG A 222 13.66 -6.80 -6.74
CA ARG A 222 12.80 -7.23 -7.85
C ARG A 222 12.81 -8.76 -8.00
N LEU A 223 13.99 -9.38 -8.01
CA LEU A 223 14.12 -10.83 -8.13
C LEU A 223 13.46 -11.57 -6.95
N LEU A 224 13.61 -11.07 -5.73
CA LEU A 224 12.97 -11.65 -4.54
C LEU A 224 11.45 -11.53 -4.58
N LYS A 225 10.93 -10.41 -5.12
CA LYS A 225 9.50 -10.23 -5.35
C LYS A 225 8.99 -11.23 -6.39
N GLU A 226 9.69 -11.40 -7.51
CA GLU A 226 9.34 -12.38 -8.56
C GLU A 226 9.39 -13.82 -8.04
N ALA A 227 10.29 -14.12 -7.10
CA ALA A 227 10.37 -15.41 -6.42
C ALA A 227 9.33 -15.62 -5.30
N GLY A 228 8.48 -14.62 -5.00
CA GLY A 228 7.52 -14.68 -3.90
C GLY A 228 8.13 -14.65 -2.49
N SER A 229 9.42 -14.33 -2.37
CA SER A 229 10.18 -14.34 -1.11
C SER A 229 10.62 -12.93 -0.70
N LEU A 230 9.65 -12.02 -0.58
CA LEU A 230 9.88 -10.64 -0.13
C LEU A 230 10.52 -10.55 1.27
N HIS A 231 10.42 -11.61 2.09
CA HIS A 231 11.06 -11.69 3.42
C HIS A 231 12.26 -12.63 3.49
N GLY A 232 12.62 -13.31 2.39
CA GLY A 232 13.73 -14.26 2.31
C GLY A 232 15.12 -13.63 2.39
N PHE A 233 15.24 -12.34 2.70
CA PHE A 233 16.54 -11.67 2.86
C PHE A 233 17.45 -12.35 3.91
N GLY A 234 16.87 -13.02 4.91
CA GLY A 234 17.64 -13.74 5.93
C GLY A 234 18.21 -15.08 5.47
N GLU A 235 17.76 -15.60 4.32
CA GLU A 235 18.22 -16.86 3.74
C GLU A 235 19.38 -16.64 2.74
N LEU A 236 19.65 -15.38 2.39
CA LEU A 236 20.76 -15.01 1.53
C LEU A 236 22.07 -15.15 2.29
N ASP A 237 23.03 -15.87 1.69
CA ASP A 237 24.40 -15.98 2.21
C ASP A 237 25.19 -14.68 1.93
N ILE A 238 24.82 -13.61 2.64
CA ILE A 238 25.43 -12.28 2.53
C ILE A 238 25.64 -11.65 3.92
N PRO A 239 26.62 -10.75 4.08
CA PRO A 239 26.81 -9.99 5.32
C PRO A 239 25.54 -9.28 5.81
N THR A 240 25.38 -9.21 7.13
CA THR A 240 24.23 -8.55 7.79
C THR A 240 24.08 -7.09 7.39
N VAL A 241 25.19 -6.39 7.15
CA VAL A 241 25.19 -5.00 6.67
C VAL A 241 24.48 -4.88 5.31
N LEU A 242 24.73 -5.82 4.39
CA LEU A 242 24.05 -5.84 3.09
C LEU A 242 22.58 -6.26 3.23
N THR A 243 22.28 -7.18 4.14
CA THR A 243 20.90 -7.58 4.47
C THR A 243 20.09 -6.38 4.97
N ASN A 244 20.65 -5.58 5.88
CA ASN A 244 20.02 -4.37 6.40
C ASN A 244 19.84 -3.32 5.29
N TYR A 245 20.85 -3.15 4.43
CA TYR A 245 20.75 -2.26 3.28
C TYR A 245 19.62 -2.66 2.32
N LEU A 246 19.43 -3.96 2.06
CA LEU A 246 18.31 -4.47 1.25
C LEU A 246 16.93 -4.23 1.93
N ARG A 247 16.90 -4.25 3.26
CA ARG A 247 15.72 -3.98 4.10
C ARG A 247 15.47 -2.50 4.38
N HIS A 248 16.32 -1.60 3.87
CA HIS A 248 16.23 -0.17 4.14
C HIS A 248 16.27 0.15 5.67
N GLN A 249 17.17 -0.56 6.37
CA GLN A 249 17.46 -0.46 7.81
C GLN A 249 18.85 0.11 8.06
#